data_AF-A0A5J5SJM3-F1
#
_entry.id   AF-A0A5J5SJM3-F1
#
_cell.length_a   1.000
_cell.length_b   1.000
_cell.length_c   1.000
_cell.angle_alpha   90.00
_cell.angle_beta   90.00
_cell.angle_gamma   90.00
#
_symmetry.space_group_name_H-M   'P 1'
#
loop_
_entity.id
_entity.type
_entity.pdbx_description
1 polymer ?
#
loop_
_entity_poly.entity_id
_entity_poly.type
_entity_poly.pdbx_seq_one_letter_code
_entity_poly.pdbx_strand_id
1 'polypeptide(L)'
;MAEIFFVDTTPFVSNYFIDPKDHVYDWKGISPRLHYINNLLLRITAKWKIVVGHHTIKSAGHHGNTHELAIHLLPILQAYHVDLYINGHDHCLQHISTTDRGDVNNRWNPQEMKFYYDGQGFMSVEITETDVDIKFYDVFGNAIYKWITSKLISSAM
;
A
#
# COMPACT_ATOMS: atom_id res chain seq x y z
N MET A 1 4.54 -14.51 -13.01
CA MET A 1 3.65 -14.84 -11.87
C MET A 1 3.53 -13.62 -10.95
N ALA A 2 2.34 -13.37 -10.43
CA ALA A 2 2.06 -12.30 -9.48
C ALA A 2 1.52 -12.89 -8.17
N GLU A 3 1.94 -12.33 -7.03
CA GLU A 3 1.38 -12.62 -5.72
C GLU A 3 0.77 -11.34 -5.13
N ILE A 4 -0.46 -11.46 -4.61
CA ILE A 4 -1.20 -10.36 -3.99
C ILE A 4 -1.47 -10.75 -2.53
N PHE A 5 -0.95 -9.96 -1.59
CA PHE A 5 -1.08 -10.19 -0.15
C PHE A 5 -2.03 -9.17 0.45
N PHE A 6 -3.15 -9.65 0.98
CA PHE A 6 -4.07 -8.81 1.75
C PHE A 6 -3.63 -8.82 3.20
N VAL A 7 -3.24 -7.66 3.70
CA VAL A 7 -2.77 -7.45 5.07
C VAL A 7 -3.81 -6.63 5.81
N ASP A 8 -4.34 -7.19 6.90
CA ASP A 8 -5.08 -6.39 7.86
C ASP A 8 -4.10 -5.42 8.55
N THR A 9 -4.31 -4.12 8.31
CA THR A 9 -3.48 -3.05 8.88
C THR A 9 -4.03 -2.53 10.20
N THR A 10 -5.18 -3.00 10.67
CA THR A 10 -5.77 -2.65 11.97
C THR A 10 -4.82 -2.93 13.14
N PRO A 11 -4.12 -4.09 13.20
CA PRO A 11 -3.15 -4.35 14.26
C PRO A 11 -1.94 -3.42 14.23
N PHE A 12 -1.76 -2.55 13.23
CA PHE A 12 -0.69 -1.55 13.19
C PHE A 12 -1.10 -0.20 13.80
N VAL A 13 -2.36 0.04 14.12
CA VAL A 13 -2.77 1.35 14.64
C VAL A 13 -2.87 1.26 16.15
N SER A 14 -1.99 1.96 16.87
CA SER A 14 -1.90 1.86 18.33
C SER A 14 -3.16 2.38 19.01
N ASN A 15 -3.81 3.39 18.41
CA ASN A 15 -5.03 3.98 18.95
C ASN A 15 -6.17 2.96 19.09
N TYR A 16 -6.27 1.95 18.22
CA TYR A 16 -7.32 0.94 18.30
C TYR A 16 -7.19 0.00 19.50
N PHE A 17 -6.01 -0.08 20.12
CA PHE A 17 -5.81 -0.81 21.37
C PHE A 17 -6.10 0.03 22.62
N ILE A 18 -6.03 1.36 22.48
CA ILE A 18 -6.12 2.31 23.60
C ILE A 18 -7.53 2.90 23.71
N ASP A 19 -8.08 3.34 22.57
CA ASP A 19 -9.39 3.94 22.45
C ASP A 19 -10.02 3.52 21.10
N PRO A 20 -10.65 2.33 21.05
CA PRO A 20 -11.34 1.86 19.85
C PRO A 20 -12.67 2.58 19.59
N LYS A 21 -13.07 3.54 20.45
CA LYS A 21 -14.42 4.11 20.48
C LYS A 21 -15.47 2.99 20.58
N ASP A 22 -16.41 2.94 19.63
CA ASP A 22 -17.49 1.95 19.58
C ASP A 22 -17.08 0.65 18.87
N HIS A 23 -15.82 0.53 18.39
CA HIS A 23 -15.36 -0.67 17.72
C HIS A 23 -14.96 -1.76 18.71
N VAL A 24 -15.27 -3.01 18.35
CA VAL A 24 -14.84 -4.20 19.09
C VAL A 24 -13.94 -5.03 18.18
N TYR A 25 -12.72 -5.30 18.63
CA TYR A 25 -11.72 -6.04 17.88
C TYR A 25 -11.36 -7.35 18.60
N ASP A 26 -11.15 -8.43 17.84
CA ASP A 26 -10.56 -9.66 18.39
C ASP A 26 -9.03 -9.60 18.29
N TRP A 27 -8.38 -9.39 19.43
CA TRP A 27 -6.92 -9.29 19.51
C TRP A 27 -6.20 -10.61 19.81
N LYS A 28 -6.91 -11.75 19.80
CA LYS A 28 -6.30 -13.06 20.04
C LYS A 28 -5.20 -13.34 19.03
N GLY A 29 -4.03 -13.77 19.53
CA GLY A 29 -2.88 -14.11 18.69
C GLY A 29 -2.10 -12.92 18.11
N ILE A 30 -2.56 -11.68 18.33
CA ILE A 30 -1.82 -10.48 17.91
C ILE A 30 -0.68 -10.18 18.88
N SER A 31 -0.86 -10.45 20.18
CA SER A 31 0.16 -10.19 21.18
C SER A 31 1.23 -11.31 21.20
N PRO A 32 2.53 -10.98 21.21
CA PRO A 32 3.09 -9.63 21.11
C PRO A 32 3.02 -9.10 19.68
N ARG A 33 2.57 -7.84 19.53
CA ARG A 33 2.25 -7.20 18.24
C ARG A 33 3.37 -7.28 17.20
N LEU A 34 4.63 -7.14 17.64
CA LEU A 34 5.81 -7.27 16.77
C LEU A 34 5.97 -8.67 16.18
N HIS A 35 5.50 -9.72 16.87
CA HIS A 35 5.56 -11.08 16.35
C HIS A 35 4.61 -11.27 15.16
N TYR A 36 3.37 -10.76 15.26
CA TYR A 36 2.45 -10.73 14.12
C TYR A 36 3.06 -9.99 12.94
N ILE A 37 3.58 -8.78 13.18
CA ILE A 37 4.20 -7.93 12.15
C ILE A 37 5.39 -8.63 11.47
N ASN A 38 6.28 -9.24 12.22
CA ASN A 38 7.47 -9.89 11.68
C ASN A 38 7.16 -11.18 10.89
N ASN A 39 6.00 -11.79 11.13
CA ASN A 39 5.55 -12.94 10.36
C ASN A 39 4.88 -12.55 9.03
N LEU A 40 4.62 -11.26 8.80
CA LEU A 40 4.05 -10.80 7.54
C LEU A 40 5.05 -10.99 6.40
N LEU A 41 4.56 -11.52 5.28
CA LEU A 41 5.28 -11.63 4.00
C LEU A 41 6.49 -12.59 4.02
N LEU A 42 6.52 -13.55 4.95
CA LEU A 42 7.48 -14.66 4.89
C LEU A 42 7.26 -15.44 3.58
N ARG A 43 8.27 -15.39 2.69
CA ARG A 43 8.41 -16.16 1.43
C ARG A 43 7.67 -15.63 0.18
N ILE A 44 7.68 -14.32 -0.06
CA ILE A 44 7.26 -13.80 -1.37
C ILE A 44 8.35 -14.06 -2.42
N THR A 45 8.04 -14.85 -3.45
CA THR A 45 9.00 -15.21 -4.52
C THR A 45 8.52 -14.85 -5.92
N ALA A 46 7.29 -14.35 -6.06
CA ALA A 46 6.76 -13.95 -7.36
C ALA A 46 7.49 -12.75 -7.99
N LYS A 47 7.36 -12.67 -9.32
CA LYS A 47 7.89 -11.58 -10.13
C LYS A 47 7.20 -10.26 -9.80
N TRP A 48 5.86 -10.27 -9.72
CA TRP A 48 5.08 -9.12 -9.25
C TRP A 48 4.61 -9.36 -7.82
N LYS A 49 4.89 -8.41 -6.94
CA LYS A 49 4.59 -8.50 -5.51
C LYS A 49 3.72 -7.32 -5.11
N ILE A 50 2.46 -7.58 -4.80
CA ILE A 50 1.48 -6.55 -4.48
C ILE A 50 0.99 -6.78 -3.07
N VAL A 51 0.96 -5.73 -2.25
CA VAL A 51 0.37 -5.76 -0.92
C VAL A 51 -0.83 -4.83 -0.90
N VAL A 52 -1.93 -5.31 -0.35
CA VAL A 52 -3.18 -4.57 -0.18
C VAL A 52 -3.46 -4.41 1.29
N GLY A 53 -3.75 -3.19 1.75
CA GLY A 53 -4.13 -2.90 3.14
C GLY A 53 -5.20 -1.82 3.21
N HIS A 54 -5.75 -1.58 4.40
CA HIS A 54 -6.72 -0.49 4.56
C HIS A 54 -6.04 0.88 4.67
N HIS A 55 -5.16 1.04 5.67
CA HIS A 55 -4.52 2.29 6.04
C HIS A 55 -3.43 2.77 5.08
N THR A 56 -3.19 4.08 5.08
CA THR A 56 -2.22 4.78 4.25
C THR A 56 -0.79 4.69 4.81
N ILE A 57 0.18 4.37 3.96
CA ILE A 57 1.61 4.62 4.28
C ILE A 57 1.97 6.07 3.94
N LYS A 58 1.56 6.51 2.74
CA LYS A 58 1.66 7.89 2.26
C LYS A 58 0.31 8.34 1.73
N SER A 59 -0.10 9.57 2.04
CA SER A 59 -1.33 10.17 1.53
C SER A 59 -1.31 11.69 1.62
N ALA A 60 -1.96 12.35 0.66
CA ALA A 60 -2.35 13.78 0.72
C ALA A 60 -3.81 13.99 1.17
N GLY A 61 -4.51 12.93 1.57
CA GLY A 61 -5.90 12.98 2.00
C GLY A 61 -6.07 13.44 3.45
N HIS A 62 -7.32 13.43 3.91
CA HIS A 62 -7.72 13.92 5.23
C HIS A 62 -7.10 13.13 6.38
N HIS A 63 -7.05 11.81 6.27
CA HIS A 63 -6.46 10.93 7.27
C HIS A 63 -4.93 11.01 7.27
N GLY A 64 -4.32 11.31 6.12
CA GLY A 64 -2.88 11.52 6.00
C GLY A 64 -2.08 10.24 6.17
N ASN A 65 -0.83 10.32 6.61
CA ASN A 65 0.04 9.16 6.78
C ASN A 65 -0.23 8.43 8.09
N THR A 66 -0.31 7.10 8.07
CA THR A 66 -0.30 6.29 9.29
C THR A 66 1.13 6.03 9.75
N HIS A 67 1.55 6.70 10.82
CA HIS A 67 2.93 6.72 11.29
C HIS A 67 3.48 5.31 11.58
N GLU A 68 2.69 4.46 12.23
CA GLU A 68 3.11 3.09 12.56
C GLU A 68 3.36 2.23 11.32
N LEU A 69 2.63 2.44 10.23
CA LEU A 69 2.87 1.71 8.98
C LEU A 69 4.19 2.15 8.34
N ALA A 70 4.53 3.44 8.41
CA ALA A 70 5.82 3.94 7.93
C ALA A 70 7.01 3.35 8.71
N ILE A 71 6.83 3.07 10.00
CA ILE A 71 7.88 2.48 10.86
C ILE A 71 7.95 0.96 10.72
N HIS A 72 6.81 0.28 10.65
CA HIS A 72 6.76 -1.18 10.77
C HIS A 72 6.52 -1.91 9.45
N LEU A 73 5.63 -1.40 8.60
CA LEU A 73 5.27 -2.08 7.35
C LEU A 73 6.19 -1.68 6.20
N LEU A 74 6.40 -0.38 5.99
CA LEU A 74 7.19 0.13 4.87
C LEU A 74 8.60 -0.49 4.79
N PRO A 75 9.36 -0.66 5.90
CA PRO A 75 10.66 -1.32 5.82
C PRO A 75 10.57 -2.79 5.37
N ILE A 76 9.51 -3.51 5.77
CA ILE A 76 9.27 -4.89 5.32
C ILE A 76 8.97 -4.90 3.82
N LEU A 77 8.09 -4.03 3.34
CA LEU A 77 7.77 -3.92 1.91
C LEU A 77 9.03 -3.65 1.08
N GLN A 78 9.89 -2.76 1.56
CA GLN A 78 11.17 -2.43 0.91
C GLN A 78 12.16 -3.60 0.93
N ALA A 79 12.29 -4.29 2.07
CA ALA A 79 13.18 -5.44 2.22
C ALA A 79 12.81 -6.60 1.29
N TYR A 80 11.51 -6.83 1.07
CA TYR A 80 11.01 -7.87 0.15
C TYR A 80 10.84 -7.41 -1.30
N HIS A 81 11.19 -6.15 -1.61
CA HIS A 81 11.03 -5.54 -2.92
C HIS A 81 9.59 -5.65 -3.46
N VAL A 82 8.62 -5.32 -2.60
CA VAL A 82 7.22 -5.19 -2.99
C VAL A 82 7.09 -4.08 -4.04
N ASP A 83 6.36 -4.37 -5.12
CA ASP A 83 6.20 -3.47 -6.25
C ASP A 83 5.14 -2.41 -5.99
N LEU A 84 4.03 -2.82 -5.36
CA LEU A 84 2.87 -1.98 -5.14
C LEU A 84 2.30 -2.18 -3.73
N TYR A 85 2.01 -1.08 -3.05
CA TYR A 85 1.12 -1.04 -1.90
C TYR A 85 -0.16 -0.32 -2.29
N ILE A 86 -1.28 -1.03 -2.27
CA ILE A 86 -2.60 -0.49 -2.62
C ILE A 86 -3.40 -0.36 -1.33
N ASN A 87 -3.98 0.81 -1.09
CA ASN A 87 -4.78 1.06 0.10
C ASN A 87 -5.98 1.97 -0.18
N GLY A 88 -6.84 2.10 0.84
CA GLY A 88 -7.93 3.06 0.88
C GLY A 88 -7.76 3.99 2.07
N HIS A 89 -8.73 3.98 2.98
CA HIS A 89 -8.80 4.83 4.18
C HIS A 89 -9.06 6.30 3.86
N ASP A 90 -8.25 6.92 3.01
CA ASP A 90 -8.55 8.26 2.49
C ASP A 90 -9.61 8.24 1.39
N HIS A 91 -10.50 9.22 1.44
CA HIS A 91 -11.67 9.31 0.55
C HIS A 91 -11.34 10.06 -0.75
N CYS A 92 -10.22 9.70 -1.39
CA CYS A 92 -9.76 10.27 -2.66
C CYS A 92 -8.91 9.25 -3.44
N LEU A 93 -8.62 9.53 -4.71
CA LEU A 93 -7.79 8.67 -5.57
C LEU A 93 -6.40 9.26 -5.73
N GLN A 94 -5.37 8.43 -5.52
CA GLN A 94 -3.98 8.89 -5.49
C GLN A 94 -3.02 7.88 -6.14
N HIS A 95 -1.98 8.40 -6.79
CA HIS A 95 -0.78 7.63 -7.13
C HIS A 95 0.44 8.39 -6.61
N ILE A 96 1.13 7.78 -5.64
CA ILE A 96 2.35 8.29 -5.03
C ILE A 96 3.48 7.33 -5.37
N SER A 97 4.57 7.85 -5.92
CA SER A 97 5.76 7.07 -6.27
C SER A 97 7.00 7.78 -5.76
N THR A 98 7.79 7.10 -4.94
CA THR A 98 9.05 7.60 -4.39
C THR A 98 10.23 6.79 -4.89
N THR A 99 11.35 7.47 -5.15
CA THR A 99 12.65 6.83 -5.35
C THR A 99 13.39 6.60 -4.04
N ASP A 100 12.95 7.26 -2.96
CA ASP A 100 13.66 7.27 -1.69
C ASP A 100 13.24 6.07 -0.85
N ARG A 101 14.21 5.19 -0.62
CA ARG A 101 14.10 3.98 0.21
C ARG A 101 14.11 4.31 1.70
N GLY A 102 13.19 5.18 2.14
CA GLY A 102 12.91 5.38 3.56
C GLY A 102 13.29 6.73 4.14
N ASP A 103 12.82 7.84 3.56
CA ASP A 103 12.72 9.05 4.38
C ASP A 103 11.54 8.90 5.34
N VAL A 104 11.85 8.52 6.58
CA VAL A 104 10.92 8.39 7.71
C VAL A 104 10.58 9.77 8.28
N ASN A 105 11.26 10.83 7.82
CA ASN A 105 10.87 12.19 8.14
C ASN A 105 9.59 12.47 7.39
N ASN A 106 8.49 12.58 8.14
CA ASN A 106 7.11 12.86 7.75
C ASN A 106 6.89 14.13 6.89
N ARG A 107 7.90 14.64 6.19
CA ARG A 107 7.84 15.77 5.27
C ARG A 107 7.31 15.28 3.94
N TRP A 108 6.07 15.68 3.66
CA TRP A 108 5.45 15.59 2.36
C TRP A 108 6.41 16.11 1.27
N ASN A 109 6.77 15.26 0.31
CA ASN A 109 7.52 15.66 -0.88
C ASN A 109 6.55 15.75 -2.06
N PRO A 110 6.20 16.97 -2.53
CA PRO A 110 5.29 17.15 -3.65
C PRO A 110 5.72 16.43 -4.94
N GLN A 111 7.01 16.15 -5.11
CA GLN A 111 7.54 15.46 -6.29
C GLN A 111 7.15 13.97 -6.33
N GLU A 112 6.79 13.37 -5.19
CA GLU A 112 6.34 11.99 -5.10
C GLU A 112 4.90 11.81 -5.59
N MET A 113 4.08 12.86 -5.51
CA MET A 113 2.70 12.83 -5.97
C MET A 113 2.65 12.83 -7.49
N LYS A 114 2.12 11.75 -8.07
CA LYS A 114 1.98 11.59 -9.53
C LYS A 114 0.55 11.84 -10.01
N PHE A 115 -0.42 11.61 -9.14
CA PHE A 115 -1.83 11.85 -9.41
C PHE A 115 -2.61 12.02 -8.11
N TYR A 116 -3.51 12.99 -8.10
CA TYR A 116 -4.45 13.23 -7.01
C TYR A 116 -5.80 13.62 -7.61
N TYR A 117 -6.87 13.02 -7.11
CA TYR A 117 -8.24 13.35 -7.48
C TYR A 117 -9.14 13.28 -6.26
N ASP A 118 -9.65 14.45 -5.86
CA ASP A 118 -10.61 14.64 -4.77
C ASP A 118 -12.04 14.41 -5.29
N GLY A 119 -12.36 13.15 -5.50
CA GLY A 119 -13.64 12.72 -6.03
C GLY A 119 -13.83 11.22 -5.91
N GLN A 120 -15.03 10.77 -6.23
CA GLN A 120 -15.42 9.37 -6.14
C GLN A 120 -15.01 8.61 -7.41
N GLY A 121 -14.72 7.33 -7.28
CA GLY A 121 -14.29 6.50 -8.40
C GLY A 121 -13.72 5.17 -7.97
N PHE A 122 -12.99 4.52 -8.88
CA PHE A 122 -12.41 3.20 -8.65
C PHE A 122 -11.15 3.01 -9.50
N MET A 123 -10.43 1.91 -9.28
CA MET A 123 -9.25 1.56 -10.06
C MET A 123 -9.34 0.14 -10.61
N SER A 124 -8.72 -0.09 -11.76
CA SER A 124 -8.45 -1.44 -12.29
C SER A 124 -6.95 -1.70 -12.28
N VAL A 125 -6.57 -2.95 -12.01
CA VAL A 125 -5.19 -3.44 -12.13
C VAL A 125 -5.19 -4.63 -13.08
N GLU A 126 -4.44 -4.50 -14.17
CA GLU A 126 -4.19 -5.59 -15.12
C GLU A 126 -2.71 -5.99 -15.02
N ILE A 127 -2.44 -7.29 -14.91
CA ILE A 127 -1.10 -7.80 -14.67
C ILE A 127 -0.80 -8.86 -15.72
N THR A 128 0.29 -8.67 -16.45
CA THR A 128 0.85 -9.66 -17.36
C THR A 128 2.14 -10.25 -16.77
N GLU A 129 2.82 -11.11 -17.51
CA GLU A 129 4.14 -11.58 -17.11
C GLU A 129 5.15 -10.43 -17.00
N THR A 130 5.04 -9.42 -17.87
CA THR A 130 6.01 -8.34 -18.01
C THR A 130 5.54 -7.00 -17.51
N ASP A 131 4.23 -6.80 -17.35
CA ASP A 131 3.65 -5.47 -17.17
C ASP A 131 2.61 -5.45 -16.05
N VAL A 132 2.48 -4.28 -15.43
CA VAL A 132 1.32 -3.91 -14.61
C VAL A 132 0.75 -2.62 -15.17
N ASP A 133 -0.54 -2.63 -15.53
CA ASP A 133 -1.32 -1.48 -15.98
C ASP A 133 -2.35 -1.13 -14.90
N ILE A 134 -2.25 0.09 -14.35
CA ILE A 134 -3.18 0.65 -13.38
C ILE A 134 -3.93 1.80 -14.03
N LYS A 135 -5.26 1.76 -13.97
CA LYS A 135 -6.14 2.86 -14.41
C LYS A 135 -7.04 3.28 -13.27
N PHE A 136 -7.24 4.59 -13.15
CA PHE A 136 -8.20 5.19 -12.25
C PHE A 136 -9.36 5.75 -13.07
N TYR A 137 -10.57 5.59 -12.55
CA TYR A 137 -11.81 5.99 -13.19
C TYR A 137 -12.59 6.91 -12.27
N ASP A 138 -13.27 7.89 -12.86
CA ASP A 138 -14.33 8.62 -12.17
C ASP A 138 -15.61 7.76 -12.04
N VAL A 139 -16.63 8.28 -11.36
CA VAL A 139 -17.93 7.60 -11.19
C VAL A 139 -18.68 7.31 -12.49
N PHE A 140 -18.33 7.96 -13.59
CA PHE A 140 -18.94 7.74 -14.90
C PHE A 140 -18.21 6.68 -15.71
N GLY A 141 -17.12 6.13 -15.18
CA GLY A 141 -16.29 5.14 -15.87
C GLY A 141 -15.30 5.75 -16.85
N ASN A 142 -15.07 7.07 -16.82
CA ASN A 142 -14.03 7.70 -17.63
C ASN A 142 -12.67 7.46 -16.97
N ALA A 143 -11.69 6.99 -17.74
CA ALA A 143 -10.32 6.89 -17.26
C ALA A 143 -9.74 8.30 -17.05
N ILE A 144 -9.42 8.64 -15.81
CA ILE A 144 -8.88 9.95 -15.40
C ILE A 144 -7.37 9.91 -15.15
N TYR A 145 -6.81 8.72 -14.98
CA TYR A 145 -5.37 8.53 -14.87
C TYR A 145 -4.96 7.11 -15.24
N LYS A 146 -3.75 6.98 -15.77
CA LYS A 146 -3.14 5.70 -16.15
C LYS A 146 -1.67 5.68 -15.76
N TRP A 147 -1.23 4.56 -15.18
CA TRP A 147 0.16 4.29 -14.89
C TRP A 147 0.51 2.86 -15.32
N ILE A 148 1.66 2.71 -15.97
CA ILE A 148 2.16 1.41 -16.45
C ILE A 148 3.59 1.24 -15.98
N THR A 149 3.94 0.04 -15.56
CA THR A 149 5.33 -0.35 -15.29
C THR A 149 5.62 -1.73 -15.87
N SER A 150 6.89 -1.96 -16.19
CA SER A 150 7.35 -3.20 -16.83
C SER A 150 8.57 -3.76 -16.13
N LYS A 151 8.67 -5.08 -16.07
CA LYS A 151 9.85 -5.84 -15.64
C LYS A 151 10.37 -6.67 -16.79
N LEU A 152 11.65 -6.46 -17.13
CA LEU A 152 12.37 -7.26 -18.11
C LEU A 152 12.23 -8.75 -17.78
N ILE A 153 12.13 -9.58 -18.82
CA ILE A 153 12.29 -11.02 -18.68
C ILE A 153 13.77 -11.22 -18.42
N SER A 154 14.12 -11.69 -17.21
CA SER A 154 15.47 -12.22 -16.99
C SER A 154 15.62 -13.40 -17.93
N SER A 155 16.42 -13.26 -18.98
CA SER A 155 16.96 -14.41 -19.69
C SER A 155 17.76 -15.22 -18.67
N ALA A 156 17.32 -16.44 -18.36
CA ALA A 156 18.18 -17.39 -17.67
C ALA A 156 19.46 -17.52 -18.52
N MET A 157 20.61 -17.19 -17.93
CA MET A 157 21.91 -17.63 -18.43
C MET A 157 22.15 -19.06 -17.97
#